data_AF-A0A0F8XNC0-F1
#
_entry.id   AF-A0A0F8XNC0-F1
#
_cell.length_a   1.000
_cell.length_b   1.000
_cell.length_c   1.000
_cell.angle_alpha   90.00
_cell.angle_beta   90.00
_cell.angle_gamma   90.00
#
_symmetry.space_group_name_H-M   'P 1'
#
loop_
_entity.id
_entity.type
_entity.pdbx_description
1 polymer ?
#
loop_
_entity_poly.entity_id
_entity_poly.type
_entity_poly.pdbx_seq_one_letter_code
_entity_poly.pdbx_strand_id
1 'polypeptide(L)' 'MYHVHMISKPTPTHIGGQAVLEGVMMRGKTHYVVSVRRPTGEIVSRTKPVPI' A
#
# COMPACT_ATOMS: atom_id res chain seq x y z
N MET A 1 23.72 -29.82 -21.24
CA MET A 1 23.84 -29.22 -19.88
C MET A 1 22.83 -28.09 -19.81
N TYR A 2 21.64 -28.34 -19.27
CA TYR A 2 20.50 -27.41 -19.34
C TYR A 2 20.39 -26.68 -17.99
N HIS A 3 20.54 -25.35 -17.99
CA HIS A 3 20.30 -24.52 -16.80
C HIS A 3 18.80 -24.18 -16.72
N VAL A 4 18.08 -24.81 -15.79
CA VAL A 4 16.70 -24.43 -15.44
C VAL A 4 16.76 -23.21 -14.54
N HIS A 5 16.28 -22.07 -15.03
CA HIS A 5 16.03 -20.89 -14.19
C HIS A 5 14.79 -21.15 -13.34
N MET A 6 14.96 -21.28 -12.02
CA MET A 6 13.85 -21.33 -11.09
C MET A 6 13.19 -19.94 -11.01
N ILE A 7 12.02 -19.80 -11.63
CA ILE A 7 11.16 -18.62 -11.41
C ILE A 7 10.61 -18.74 -9.98
N SER A 8 11.04 -17.85 -9.09
CA SER A 8 10.50 -17.73 -7.73
C SER A 8 8.99 -17.45 -7.82
N LYS A 9 8.16 -18.28 -7.18
CA LYS A 9 6.72 -18.06 -7.12
C LYS A 9 6.41 -16.69 -6.49
N PRO A 10 5.50 -15.88 -7.06
CA PRO A 10 5.08 -14.63 -6.42
C PRO A 10 4.44 -14.96 -5.07
N THR A 11 4.96 -14.37 -4.01
CA THR A 11 4.36 -14.49 -2.67
C THR A 11 3.05 -13.70 -2.66
N PRO A 12 1.94 -14.26 -2.15
CA PRO A 12 0.70 -13.51 -2.02
C PRO A 12 0.90 -12.32 -1.08
N THR A 13 0.87 -11.10 -1.60
CA THR A 13 0.74 -9.90 -0.77
C THR A 13 -0.62 -9.95 -0.09
N HIS A 14 -0.61 -10.22 1.21
CA HIS A 14 -1.80 -10.12 2.04
C HIS A 14 -2.11 -8.63 2.21
N ILE A 15 -2.98 -8.09 1.36
CA ILE A 15 -3.61 -6.80 1.62
C ILE A 15 -4.72 -7.06 2.64
N GLY A 16 -4.35 -7.13 3.91
CA GLY A 16 -5.31 -7.15 5.01
C GLY A 16 -5.98 -5.79 5.16
N GLY A 17 -7.31 -5.77 5.19
CA GLY A 17 -8.13 -4.57 5.41
C GLY A 17 -8.93 -4.17 4.17
N GLN A 18 -10.24 -4.26 4.27
CA GLN A 18 -11.16 -3.66 3.30
C GLN A 18 -11.09 -2.14 3.43
N ALA A 19 -11.02 -1.41 2.31
CA ALA A 19 -11.33 0.02 2.32
C ALA A 19 -12.84 0.18 2.53
N VAL A 20 -13.24 0.41 3.79
CA VAL A 20 -14.66 0.50 4.17
C VAL A 20 -15.28 1.85 3.79
N LEU A 21 -14.44 2.88 3.60
CA LEU A 21 -14.83 4.27 3.30
C LEU A 21 -13.86 4.90 2.31
N GLU A 22 -14.32 5.95 1.62
CA GLU A 22 -13.51 6.78 0.73
C GLU A 22 -12.24 7.27 1.43
N GLY A 23 -11.12 7.19 0.72
CA GLY A 23 -9.82 7.68 1.17
C GLY A 23 -9.07 8.37 0.04
N VAL A 24 -8.17 9.28 0.39
CA VAL A 24 -7.32 9.98 -0.57
C VAL A 24 -5.87 9.57 -0.36
N MET A 25 -5.18 9.23 -1.44
CA MET A 25 -3.73 9.08 -1.47
C MET A 25 -3.11 10.27 -2.18
N MET A 26 -2.17 10.95 -1.52
CA MET A 26 -1.36 12.02 -2.10
C MET A 26 0.10 11.59 -2.13
N ARG A 27 0.75 11.70 -3.28
CA ARG A 27 2.17 11.36 -3.46
C ARG A 27 2.99 12.61 -3.81
N GLY A 28 3.91 12.97 -2.94
CA GLY A 28 4.95 13.95 -3.20
C GLY A 28 6.26 13.30 -3.65
N LYS A 29 7.31 14.12 -3.83
CA LYS A 29 8.62 13.65 -4.30
C LYS A 29 9.31 12.69 -3.32
N THR A 30 9.19 12.93 -2.01
CA THR A 30 9.90 12.18 -0.97
C THR A 30 8.98 11.34 -0.09
N HIS A 31 7.68 11.63 -0.07
CA HIS A 31 6.71 11.00 0.82
C HIS A 31 5.36 10.82 0.13
N TYR A 32 4.59 9.83 0.58
CA TYR A 32 3.17 9.71 0.28
C TYR A 32 2.35 9.69 1.57
N VAL A 33 1.11 10.14 1.49
CA VAL A 33 0.16 10.18 2.59
C VAL A 33 -1.11 9.47 2.16
N VAL A 34 -1.63 8.62 3.03
CA VAL A 34 -2.96 8.01 2.89
C VAL A 34 -3.85 8.55 3.99
N SER A 35 -4.99 9.12 3.61
CA SER A 35 -6.00 9.62 4.55
C SER A 35 -7.30 8.85 4.36
N VAL A 36 -7.88 8.36 5.46
CA VAL A 36 -9.14 7.61 5.46
C VAL A 36 -10.12 8.21 6.45
N ARG A 37 -11.40 8.26 6.10
CA ARG A 37 -12.47 8.58 7.04
C ARG A 37 -12.88 7.30 7.77
N ARG A 38 -12.99 7.35 9.10
CA ARG A 38 -13.53 6.26 9.94
C ARG A 38 -15.05 6.32 9.99
N PRO A 39 -15.74 5.24 10.41
CA PRO A 39 -17.20 5.27 10.62
C PRO A 39 -17.65 6.35 11.61
N THR A 40 -16.78 6.78 12.54
CA THR A 40 -17.03 7.89 13.47
C THR A 40 -17.04 9.27 12.79
N GLY A 41 -16.64 9.36 11.52
CA GLY A 41 -16.42 10.62 10.80
C GLY A 41 -15.02 11.20 10.95
N GLU A 42 -14.19 10.67 11.86
CA GLU A 42 -12.80 11.09 12.05
C GLU A 42 -11.96 10.79 10.79
N ILE A 43 -11.12 11.75 10.38
CA ILE A 43 -10.13 11.53 9.31
C ILE A 43 -8.79 11.17 9.96
N VAL A 44 -8.22 10.03 9.58
CA VAL A 44 -6.90 9.58 10.02
C VAL A 44 -5.96 9.54 8.83
N SER A 45 -4.78 10.15 8.99
CA SER A 45 -3.74 10.22 7.95
C SER A 45 -2.49 9.44 8.37
N ARG A 46 -1.88 8.73 7.42
CA ARG A 46 -0.60 8.04 7.60
C ARG A 46 0.38 8.44 6.50
N THR A 47 1.49 9.05 6.91
CA THR A 47 2.59 9.44 6.03
C THR A 47 3.67 8.36 6.01
N LYS A 48 4.23 8.09 4.83
CA LYS A 48 5.37 7.19 4.64
C LYS A 48 6.34 7.75 3.60
N PRO A 49 7.65 7.47 3.71
CA PRO A 49 8.61 7.79 2.67
C PRO A 49 8.24 7.07 1.37
N VAL A 50 8.53 7.72 0.24
CA VAL A 50 8.50 7.08 -1.06
C VAL A 50 9.69 6.13 -1.17
N PRO A 51 9.50 4.85 -1.51
CA PRO A 51 10.59 3.96 -1.85
C PRO A 51 11.38 4.54 -3.03
N ILE A 52 12.70 4.62 -2.86
CA ILE A 52 13.66 4.92 -3.94
C ILE A 52 13.80 3.75 -4.90
#